data_AF-A0A1J1IJM5-F1
#
_entry.id   AF-A0A1J1IJM5-F1
#
_cell.length_a   1.000
_cell.length_b   1.000
_cell.length_c   1.000
_cell.angle_alpha   90.00
_cell.angle_beta   90.00
_cell.angle_gamma   90.00
#
_symmetry.space_group_name_H-M   'P 1'
#
loop_
_entity.id
_entity.type
_entity.pdbx_description
1 polymer ?
#
loop_
_entity_poly.entity_id
_entity_poly.type
_entity_poly.pdbx_seq_one_letter_code
_entity_poly.pdbx_strand_id
1 'polypeptide(L)'
;MRMKKEITQELREALKYNLSFAGCGFLGIYHVGVAVAFKKYAPQLLLQKISGASAGALAATCLLTGMPLEFVKEFFKAIYAVTSILSMSDAIITSILLRIHGWHESQERNERIY
;
A
#
# COMPACT_ATOMS: atom_id res chain seq x y z
N MET A 1 -45.93 6.46 -1.77
CA MET A 1 -45.52 7.41 -2.84
C MET A 1 -44.29 8.27 -2.44
N ARG A 2 -44.19 8.74 -1.18
CA ARG A 2 -43.04 9.53 -0.66
C ARG A 2 -41.72 8.75 -0.56
N MET A 3 -41.78 7.53 -0.04
CA MET A 3 -40.62 6.64 0.14
C MET A 3 -39.91 6.26 -1.19
N LYS A 4 -40.67 6.08 -2.29
CA LYS A 4 -40.09 5.86 -3.63
C LYS A 4 -39.32 7.11 -4.13
N LYS A 5 -39.75 8.32 -3.77
CA LYS A 5 -39.05 9.55 -4.17
C LYS A 5 -37.73 9.72 -3.41
N GLU A 6 -37.71 9.42 -2.11
CA GLU A 6 -36.51 9.49 -1.28
C GLU A 6 -35.42 8.51 -1.74
N ILE A 7 -35.78 7.24 -1.97
CA ILE A 7 -34.85 6.23 -2.52
C ILE A 7 -34.28 6.67 -3.88
N THR A 8 -35.12 7.23 -4.74
CA THR A 8 -34.67 7.72 -6.07
C THR A 8 -33.73 8.92 -5.95
N GLN A 9 -33.91 9.76 -4.93
CA GLN A 9 -33.07 10.94 -4.69
C GLN A 9 -31.69 10.55 -4.13
N GLU A 10 -31.64 9.65 -3.15
CA GLU A 10 -30.38 9.13 -2.59
C GLU A 10 -29.56 8.39 -3.64
N LEU A 11 -30.20 7.57 -4.48
CA LEU A 11 -29.55 6.94 -5.62
C LEU A 11 -29.00 7.97 -6.62
N ARG A 12 -29.76 9.03 -6.91
CA ARG A 12 -29.33 10.12 -7.81
C ARG A 12 -28.16 10.93 -7.25
N GLU A 13 -28.13 11.15 -5.94
CA GLU A 13 -27.00 11.78 -5.26
C GLU A 13 -25.78 10.87 -5.31
N ALA A 14 -25.93 9.58 -4.99
CA ALA A 14 -24.85 8.60 -5.08
C ALA A 14 -24.25 8.52 -6.50
N LEU A 15 -25.09 8.63 -7.55
CA LEU A 15 -24.70 8.67 -8.97
C LEU A 15 -23.81 9.85 -9.37
N LYS A 16 -23.62 10.86 -8.52
CA LYS A 16 -22.75 12.00 -8.81
C LYS A 16 -21.28 11.77 -8.44
N TYR A 17 -20.98 10.76 -7.62
CA TYR A 17 -19.64 10.61 -7.05
C TYR A 17 -18.80 9.59 -7.83
N ASN A 18 -17.51 9.92 -7.98
CA ASN A 18 -16.50 9.01 -8.51
C ASN A 18 -15.49 8.74 -7.39
N LEU A 19 -15.20 7.46 -7.13
CA LEU A 19 -14.25 7.08 -6.09
C LEU A 19 -12.92 6.69 -6.74
N SER A 20 -11.83 7.33 -6.35
CA SER A 20 -10.49 7.02 -6.87
C SER A 20 -9.54 6.62 -5.75
N PHE A 21 -8.88 5.47 -5.92
CA PHE A 21 -7.82 4.99 -5.06
C PHE A 21 -6.45 5.40 -5.64
N ALA A 22 -5.87 6.44 -5.08
CA ALA A 22 -4.56 6.95 -5.51
C ALA A 22 -3.43 5.94 -5.27
N GLY A 23 -2.41 5.98 -6.11
CA GLY A 23 -1.21 5.17 -5.92
C GLY A 23 -0.39 5.65 -4.72
N CYS A 24 0.09 4.72 -3.89
CA CYS A 24 0.89 5.01 -2.70
C CYS A 24 2.04 4.01 -2.47
N GLY A 25 2.37 3.19 -3.47
CA GLY A 25 3.43 2.20 -3.38
C GLY A 25 3.18 1.17 -2.26
N PHE A 26 4.17 0.98 -1.39
CA PHE A 26 4.11 -0.01 -0.28
C PHE A 26 3.00 0.28 0.74
N LEU A 27 2.56 1.53 0.86
CA LEU A 27 1.42 1.94 1.71
C LEU A 27 0.07 1.49 1.12
N GLY A 28 0.06 0.75 0.00
CA GLY A 28 -1.16 0.25 -0.63
C GLY A 28 -2.02 -0.64 0.26
N ILE A 29 -1.44 -1.25 1.30
CA ILE A 29 -2.20 -2.05 2.27
C ILE A 29 -3.27 -1.22 3.03
N TYR A 30 -3.07 0.09 3.20
CA TYR A 30 -4.06 0.94 3.85
C TYR A 30 -5.36 1.08 3.05
N HIS A 31 -5.30 0.89 1.73
CA HIS A 31 -6.49 0.89 0.88
C HIS A 31 -7.45 -0.25 1.20
N VAL A 32 -6.97 -1.36 1.81
CA VAL A 32 -7.84 -2.44 2.30
C VAL A 32 -8.77 -1.92 3.39
N GLY A 33 -8.23 -1.19 4.38
CA GLY A 33 -9.02 -0.62 5.47
C GLY A 33 -10.03 0.41 4.97
N VAL A 34 -9.61 1.27 4.04
CA VAL A 34 -10.48 2.27 3.40
C VAL A 34 -11.62 1.58 2.62
N ALA A 35 -11.31 0.54 1.85
CA ALA A 35 -12.29 -0.22 1.09
C ALA A 35 -13.31 -0.93 2.02
N VAL A 36 -12.86 -1.51 3.13
CA VAL A 36 -13.74 -2.09 4.16
C VAL A 36 -14.63 -1.02 4.81
N ALA A 37 -14.07 0.14 5.12
CA ALA A 37 -14.82 1.25 5.69
C ALA A 37 -15.91 1.74 4.73
N PHE A 38 -15.61 1.90 3.44
CA PHE A 38 -16.62 2.25 2.44
C PHE A 38 -17.70 1.17 2.31
N LYS A 39 -17.33 -0.12 2.27
CA LYS A 39 -18.32 -1.23 2.25
C LYS A 39 -19.28 -1.17 3.45
N LYS A 40 -18.78 -0.79 4.63
CA LYS A 40 -19.57 -0.80 5.87
C LYS A 40 -20.39 0.48 6.08
N TYR A 41 -19.79 1.65 5.85
CA TYR A 41 -20.34 2.93 6.29
C TYR A 41 -20.87 3.79 5.13
N ALA A 42 -20.42 3.55 3.90
CA ALA A 42 -20.88 4.30 2.74
C ALA A 42 -20.93 3.43 1.47
N PRO A 43 -21.66 2.30 1.48
CA PRO A 43 -21.72 1.37 0.35
C PRO A 43 -22.25 2.01 -0.93
N GLN A 44 -23.05 3.08 -0.83
CA GLN A 44 -23.54 3.86 -1.95
C GLN A 44 -22.44 4.47 -2.83
N LEU A 45 -21.25 4.73 -2.26
CA LEU A 45 -20.09 5.23 -3.00
C LEU A 45 -19.42 4.15 -3.86
N LEU A 46 -19.73 2.88 -3.59
CA LEU A 46 -19.20 1.73 -4.34
C LEU A 46 -20.09 1.34 -5.53
N LEU A 47 -21.28 1.92 -5.65
CA LEU A 47 -22.24 1.65 -6.73
C LEU A 47 -21.86 2.33 -8.06
N GLN A 48 -20.72 3.03 -8.11
CA GLN A 48 -20.36 3.95 -9.19
C GLN A 48 -19.02 3.62 -9.85
N LYS A 49 -18.47 4.60 -10.58
CA LYS A 49 -17.14 4.57 -11.18
C LYS A 49 -16.09 4.58 -10.08
N ILE A 50 -15.52 3.41 -9.85
CA ILE A 50 -14.32 3.24 -9.04
C ILE A 50 -13.13 3.22 -10.00
N SER A 51 -12.07 3.94 -9.66
CA SER A 51 -10.79 3.88 -10.37
C SER A 51 -9.65 3.70 -9.38
N GLY A 52 -8.49 3.28 -9.86
CA GLY A 52 -7.29 3.25 -9.05
C GLY A 52 -6.03 3.24 -9.90
N ALA A 53 -4.92 3.68 -9.30
CA ALA A 53 -3.60 3.72 -9.95
C ALA A 53 -2.57 2.98 -9.11
N SER A 54 -1.65 2.25 -9.77
CA SER A 54 -0.58 1.49 -9.09
C SER A 54 -1.15 0.61 -7.95
N ALA A 55 -0.62 0.73 -6.74
CA ALA A 55 -1.11 0.08 -5.53
C ALA A 55 -2.63 0.25 -5.28
N GLY A 56 -3.19 1.43 -5.60
CA GLY A 56 -4.62 1.71 -5.44
C GLY A 56 -5.50 0.95 -6.45
N ALA A 57 -4.94 0.56 -7.61
CA ALA A 57 -5.68 -0.22 -8.61
C ALA A 57 -6.05 -1.62 -8.09
N LEU A 58 -5.26 -2.20 -7.20
CA LEU A 58 -5.56 -3.51 -6.59
C LEU A 58 -6.85 -3.47 -5.76
N ALA A 59 -6.99 -2.47 -4.89
CA ALA A 59 -8.19 -2.27 -4.09
C ALA A 59 -9.40 -1.91 -4.96
N ALA A 60 -9.23 -0.99 -5.92
CA ALA A 60 -10.27 -0.62 -6.87
C ALA A 60 -10.78 -1.85 -7.66
N THR A 61 -9.86 -2.69 -8.15
CA THR A 61 -10.19 -3.91 -8.88
C THR A 61 -11.00 -4.87 -8.01
N CYS A 62 -10.56 -5.14 -6.77
CA CYS A 62 -11.29 -6.04 -5.88
C CYS A 62 -12.72 -5.54 -5.57
N LEU A 63 -12.90 -4.22 -5.46
CA LEU A 63 -14.22 -3.63 -5.27
C LEU A 63 -15.11 -3.78 -6.51
N LEU A 64 -14.55 -3.58 -7.71
CA LEU A 64 -15.27 -3.70 -8.99
C LEU A 64 -15.62 -5.14 -9.35
N THR A 65 -14.73 -6.11 -9.07
CA THR A 65 -14.90 -7.52 -9.44
C THR A 65 -15.56 -8.35 -8.34
N GLY A 66 -15.79 -7.77 -7.16
CA GLY A 66 -16.29 -8.50 -6.00
C GLY A 66 -15.27 -9.47 -5.39
N MET A 67 -13.99 -9.39 -5.78
CA MET A 67 -12.95 -10.22 -5.20
C MET A 67 -12.68 -9.88 -3.71
N PRO A 68 -12.29 -10.87 -2.89
CA PRO A 68 -11.81 -10.66 -1.53
C PRO A 68 -10.70 -9.60 -1.45
N LEU A 69 -10.80 -8.67 -0.51
CA LEU A 69 -9.76 -7.65 -0.29
C LEU A 69 -8.49 -8.25 0.34
N GLU A 70 -8.59 -9.46 0.86
CA GLU A 70 -7.50 -10.29 1.37
C GLU A 70 -6.40 -10.49 0.31
N PHE A 71 -6.74 -10.54 -0.98
CA PHE A 71 -5.74 -10.63 -2.05
C PHE A 71 -4.77 -9.44 -2.04
N VAL A 72 -5.28 -8.23 -1.78
CA VAL A 72 -4.45 -7.02 -1.67
C VAL A 72 -3.54 -7.10 -0.45
N LYS A 73 -4.08 -7.57 0.68
CA LYS A 73 -3.32 -7.74 1.93
C LYS A 73 -2.18 -8.75 1.75
N GLU A 74 -2.44 -9.90 1.14
CA GLU A 74 -1.43 -10.94 0.91
C GLU A 74 -0.37 -10.50 -0.11
N PHE A 75 -0.77 -9.77 -1.16
CA PHE A 75 0.17 -9.15 -2.10
C PHE A 75 1.16 -8.22 -1.39
N PHE A 76 0.67 -7.29 -0.55
CA PHE A 76 1.56 -6.37 0.16
C PHE A 76 2.41 -7.06 1.22
N LYS A 77 1.89 -8.07 1.92
CA LYS A 77 2.71 -8.90 2.83
C LYS A 77 3.90 -9.53 2.11
N ALA A 78 3.68 -10.09 0.91
CA ALA A 78 4.76 -10.67 0.12
C ALA A 78 5.81 -9.61 -0.25
N ILE A 79 5.38 -8.41 -0.65
CA ILE A 79 6.29 -7.28 -0.91
C ILE A 79 7.09 -6.92 0.35
N TYR A 80 6.44 -6.76 1.51
CA TYR A 80 7.12 -6.44 2.76
C TYR A 80 8.16 -7.49 3.15
N ALA A 81 7.85 -8.78 2.95
CA ALA A 81 8.80 -9.85 3.22
C ALA A 81 10.05 -9.74 2.32
N VAL A 82 9.86 -9.52 1.01
CA VAL A 82 10.97 -9.36 0.06
C VAL A 82 11.80 -8.12 0.38
N THR A 83 11.16 -6.97 0.64
CA THR A 83 11.88 -5.74 1.01
C THR A 83 12.66 -5.90 2.31
N SER A 84 12.13 -6.63 3.29
CA SER A 84 12.82 -6.90 4.55
C SER A 84 14.07 -7.77 4.34
N ILE A 85 13.99 -8.79 3.47
CA ILE A 85 15.14 -9.65 3.14
C ILE A 85 16.23 -8.84 2.44
N LEU A 86 15.86 -8.02 1.45
CA LEU A 86 16.81 -7.18 0.71
C LEU A 86 17.49 -6.14 1.63
N SER A 87 16.73 -5.53 2.55
CA SER A 87 17.29 -4.59 3.52
C SER A 87 18.27 -5.26 4.51
N MET A 88 18.02 -6.51 4.89
CA MET A 88 18.95 -7.27 5.73
C MET A 88 20.28 -7.55 5.02
N SER A 89 20.26 -7.86 3.71
CA SER A 89 21.51 -8.01 2.95
C SER A 89 22.33 -6.73 2.90
N ASP A 90 21.70 -5.57 2.70
CA ASP A 90 22.40 -4.28 2.68
C ASP A 90 23.05 -3.96 4.03
N ALA A 91 22.36 -4.25 5.13
CA ALA A 91 22.90 -4.06 6.48
C ALA A 91 24.12 -4.95 6.75
N ILE A 92 24.09 -6.22 6.31
CA ILE A 92 25.22 -7.14 6.45
C ILE A 92 26.42 -6.66 5.62
N ILE A 93 26.19 -6.31 4.35
CA ILE A 93 27.25 -5.81 3.45
C ILE A 93 27.87 -4.53 4.03
N THR A 94 27.04 -3.60 4.49
CA THR A 94 27.49 -2.35 5.13
C THR A 94 28.33 -2.64 6.37
N SER A 95 27.91 -3.58 7.22
CA SER A 95 28.67 -3.96 8.42
C SER A 95 30.03 -4.57 8.07
N ILE A 96 30.14 -5.35 6.99
CA ILE A 96 31.41 -5.93 6.54
C ILE A 96 32.32 -4.83 6.01
N LEU A 97 31.81 -3.94 5.15
CA LEU A 97 32.57 -2.83 4.60
C LEU A 97 33.11 -1.90 5.69
N LEU A 98 32.30 -1.58 6.70
CA LEU A 98 32.74 -0.75 7.84
C LEU A 98 33.87 -1.42 8.64
N ARG A 99 33.83 -2.75 8.82
CA ARG A 99 34.92 -3.49 9.50
C ARG A 99 36.21 -3.48 8.68
N ILE A 100 36.11 -3.69 7.37
CA ILE A 100 37.28 -3.64 6.46
C ILE A 100 37.90 -2.24 6.48
N HIS A 101 37.06 -1.20 6.39
CA HIS A 101 37.53 0.18 6.41
C HIS A 101 38.21 0.53 7.75
N GLY A 102 37.60 0.18 8.88
CA GLY A 102 38.19 0.40 10.20
C GLY A 102 39.49 -0.38 10.41
N TRP A 103 39.60 -1.59 9.85
CA TRP A 103 40.86 -2.34 9.86
C TRP A 103 41.94 -1.65 9.04
N HIS A 104 41.63 -1.17 7.83
CA HIS A 104 42.58 -0.43 6.99
C HIS A 104 43.07 0.86 7.67
N GLU A 105 42.17 1.66 8.25
CA GLU A 105 42.54 2.84 9.03
C GLU A 105 43.44 2.51 10.22
N SER A 106 43.26 1.34 10.85
CA SER A 106 44.11 0.90 11.96
C SER A 106 45.55 0.58 11.52
N GLN A 107 45.73 0.03 10.31
CA GLN A 107 47.05 -0.24 9.74
C GLN A 107 47.78 1.05 9.41
N GLU A 108 47.13 1.99 8.71
CA GLU A 108 47.74 3.30 8.40
C GLU A 108 48.11 4.10 9.65
N ARG A 109 47.32 3.98 10.72
CA ARG A 109 47.60 4.66 11.97
C ARG A 109 48.83 4.06 12.64
N ASN A 110 48.94 2.72 12.66
CA ASN A 110 50.10 2.01 13.20
C ASN A 110 51.39 2.32 12.43
N GLU A 111 51.33 2.48 11.11
CA GLU A 111 52.52 2.82 10.30
C GLU A 111 53.03 4.26 10.53
N ARG A 112 52.17 5.20 10.94
CA ARG A 112 52.58 6.59 11.24
C ARG A 112 53.27 6.79 12.59
N ILE A 113 53.21 5.80 13.48
CA ILE A 113 53.77 5.86 14.84
C ILE A 113 55.17 5.22 14.93
N TYR A 114 55.67 4.68 13.82
CA TYR A 114 57.05 4.19 13.66
C TYR A 114 57.83 5.09 12.69
#